data_AF-A0A497H0P7-F1
#
_entry.id   AF-A0A497H0P7-F1
#
_cell.length_a   1.000
_cell.length_b   1.000
_cell.length_c   1.000
_cell.angle_alpha   90.00
_cell.angle_beta   90.00
_cell.angle_gamma   90.00
#
_symmetry.space_group_name_H-M   'P 1'
#
loop_
_entity.id
_entity.type
_entity.pdbx_description
1 polymer ?
#
loop_
_entity_poly.entity_id
_entity_poly.type
_entity_poly.pdbx_seq_one_letter_code
_entity_poly.pdbx_strand_id
1 'polypeptide(L)'
;LGTAACWFLYPLAGIAYFGFAMLMVYVVLRKLVCTNCYYYDRWCGIGWGKLSAMLFERGDIEHFAGSTGVKLAPAVYGLLSILTHHLYHHLTFSGIFSI
;
A
#
# COMPACT_ATOMS: atom_id res chain seq x y z
N LEU A 1 3.01 10.51 -6.81
CA LEU A 1 1.94 11.27 -7.50
C LEU A 1 0.89 11.79 -6.51
N GLY A 2 0.16 10.94 -5.77
CA GLY A 2 -0.81 11.40 -4.74
C GLY A 2 -0.23 12.23 -3.58
N THR A 3 0.93 11.85 -3.04
CA THR A 3 1.61 12.60 -1.97
C THR A 3 2.07 13.99 -2.41
N ALA A 4 2.58 14.11 -3.64
CA ALA A 4 3.01 15.38 -4.22
C ALA A 4 1.80 16.31 -4.47
N ALA A 5 0.65 15.74 -4.85
CA ALA A 5 -0.63 16.41 -4.97
C ALA A 5 -1.16 16.95 -3.62
N CYS A 6 -1.10 16.17 -2.54
CA CYS A 6 -1.48 16.64 -1.20
C CYS A 6 -0.55 17.70 -0.62
N TRP A 7 0.75 17.64 -0.93
CA TRP A 7 1.76 18.54 -0.37
C TRP A 7 1.49 20.02 -0.66
N PHE A 8 0.82 20.30 -1.79
CA PHE A 8 0.56 21.65 -2.25
C PHE A 8 -0.74 22.27 -1.69
N LEU A 9 -1.70 21.45 -1.23
CA LEU A 9 -2.96 21.91 -0.62
C LEU A 9 -2.89 21.95 0.91
N TYR A 10 -2.38 20.89 1.53
CA TYR A 10 -2.20 20.75 2.99
C TYR A 10 -1.02 19.80 3.26
N PRO A 11 0.20 20.31 3.54
CA PRO A 11 1.40 19.48 3.71
C PRO A 11 1.22 18.42 4.81
N LEU A 12 0.45 18.72 5.86
CA LEU A 12 0.12 17.78 6.93
C LEU A 12 -0.72 16.59 6.45
N ALA A 13 -1.71 16.82 5.59
CA ALA A 13 -2.56 15.77 5.03
C ALA A 13 -1.78 14.87 4.08
N GLY A 14 -0.82 15.42 3.33
CA GLY A 14 0.07 14.64 2.47
C GLY A 14 1.00 13.72 3.24
N ILE A 15 1.58 14.20 4.34
CA ILE A 15 2.42 13.39 5.23
C ILE A 15 1.59 12.27 5.87
N ALA A 16 0.38 12.59 6.37
CA ALA A 16 -0.52 11.60 6.96
C ALA A 16 -0.92 10.51 5.95
N TYR A 17 -1.29 10.89 4.72
CA TYR A 17 -1.64 9.95 3.66
C TYR A 17 -0.45 9.07 3.25
N PHE A 18 0.73 9.66 3.10
CA PHE A 18 1.94 8.92 2.77
C PHE A 18 2.32 7.94 3.88
N GLY A 19 2.24 8.37 5.14
CA GLY A 19 2.47 7.51 6.30
C GLY A 19 1.50 6.34 6.33
N PHE A 20 0.20 6.60 6.14
CA PHE A 20 -0.82 5.55 6.08
C PHE A 20 -0.58 4.56 4.93
N ALA A 21 -0.29 5.06 3.73
CA ALA A 21 -0.01 4.23 2.57
C ALA A 21 1.24 3.35 2.77
N MET A 22 2.31 3.93 3.31
CA MET A 22 3.53 3.19 3.66
C MET A 22 3.22 2.07 4.67
N LEU A 23 2.47 2.38 5.72
CA LEU A 23 2.12 1.41 6.77
C LEU A 23 1.26 0.27 6.21
N MET A 24 0.25 0.58 5.40
CA MET A 24 -0.58 -0.44 4.76
C MET A 24 0.24 -1.34 3.81
N VAL A 25 1.08 -0.76 2.95
CA VAL A 25 1.78 -1.51 1.90
C VAL A 25 2.98 -2.30 2.45
N TYR A 26 3.77 -1.71 3.34
CA TYR A 26 5.00 -2.33 3.85
C TYR A 26 4.79 -3.18 5.10
N VAL A 27 3.81 -2.84 5.94
CA VAL A 27 3.55 -3.57 7.19
C VAL A 27 2.38 -4.51 6.99
N VAL A 28 1.17 -3.99 6.71
CA VAL A 28 -0.06 -4.79 6.73
C VAL A 28 -0.09 -5.80 5.58
N LEU A 29 0.05 -5.35 4.33
CA LEU A 29 0.03 -6.26 3.18
C LEU A 29 1.15 -7.30 3.26
N ARG A 30 2.33 -6.96 3.81
CA ARG A 30 3.44 -7.92 3.92
C ARG A 30 3.30 -8.88 5.07
N LYS A 31 2.76 -8.42 6.19
CA LYS A 31 2.40 -9.27 7.31
C LYS A 31 1.28 -10.24 6.99
N LEU A 32 0.35 -9.93 6.06
CA LEU A 32 -0.76 -10.84 5.75
C LEU A 32 -0.51 -11.68 4.49
N VAL A 33 0.12 -11.11 3.46
CA VAL A 33 0.39 -11.82 2.20
C VAL A 33 1.71 -12.58 2.28
N CYS A 34 2.83 -11.88 2.52
CA CYS A 34 4.15 -12.50 2.35
C CYS A 34 4.52 -13.53 3.44
N THR A 35 4.00 -13.38 4.67
CA THR A 35 4.15 -14.33 5.79
C THR A 35 3.49 -15.69 5.51
N ASN A 36 2.38 -15.69 4.79
CA ASN A 36 1.59 -16.86 4.42
C ASN A 36 1.92 -17.33 2.99
N CYS A 37 2.89 -16.70 2.31
CA CYS A 37 3.22 -17.02 0.92
C CYS A 37 4.24 -18.18 0.84
N TYR A 38 4.15 -18.99 -0.21
CA TYR A 38 5.12 -20.06 -0.50
C TYR A 38 6.59 -19.59 -0.64
N TYR A 39 6.79 -18.31 -1.00
CA TYR A 39 8.10 -17.67 -1.11
C TYR A 39 8.55 -16.99 0.20
N TYR A 40 7.93 -17.27 1.34
CA TYR A 40 8.38 -16.78 2.64
C TYR A 40 9.83 -17.23 2.92
N ASP A 41 10.63 -16.31 3.45
CA ASP A 41 12.10 -16.46 3.65
C ASP A 41 12.90 -16.75 2.37
N ARG A 42 12.28 -16.63 1.20
CA ARG A 42 12.93 -16.78 -0.11
C ARG A 42 12.94 -15.47 -0.90
N TRP A 43 13.86 -15.40 -1.85
CA TRP A 43 13.91 -14.32 -2.82
C TRP A 43 12.76 -14.48 -3.83
N CYS A 44 11.70 -13.69 -3.67
CA CYS A 44 10.72 -13.50 -4.74
C CYS A 44 11.25 -12.47 -5.75
N GLY A 45 10.66 -12.36 -6.94
CA GLY A 45 11.14 -11.44 -8.00
C GLY A 45 11.24 -9.96 -7.60
N ILE A 46 10.65 -9.57 -6.47
CA ILE A 46 10.77 -8.21 -5.90
C ILE A 46 11.48 -8.22 -4.53
N GLY A 47 11.85 -9.39 -3.97
CA GLY A 47 12.56 -9.53 -2.69
C GLY A 47 11.72 -9.41 -1.40
N TRP A 48 10.40 -9.25 -1.51
CA TRP A 48 9.53 -8.99 -0.36
C TRP A 48 9.34 -10.21 0.56
N GLY A 49 9.53 -11.43 0.05
CA GLY A 49 9.47 -12.65 0.87
C GLY A 49 10.53 -12.67 1.97
N LYS A 50 11.76 -12.25 1.62
CA LYS A 50 12.87 -12.10 2.58
C LYS A 50 12.66 -10.93 3.54
N LEU A 51 12.18 -9.79 3.02
CA LEU A 51 11.84 -8.63 3.86
C LEU A 51 10.76 -8.99 4.89
N SER A 52 9.74 -9.75 4.48
CA SER A 52 8.67 -10.18 5.40
C SER A 52 9.18 -11.14 6.47
N ALA A 53 10.14 -12.00 6.17
CA ALA A 53 10.73 -12.93 7.13
C ALA A 53 11.64 -12.24 8.15
N MET A 54 12.21 -11.08 7.81
CA MET A 54 12.96 -10.25 8.76
C MET A 54 12.04 -9.46 9.72
N LEU A 55 10.84 -9.10 9.25
CA LEU A 55 9.92 -8.24 10.00
C LEU A 55 8.85 -9.02 10.78
N PHE A 56 8.49 -10.21 10.33
CA PHE A 56 7.40 -11.01 10.86
C PHE A 56 7.75 -12.50 10.84
N GLU A 57 7.15 -13.27 11.73
CA GLU A 57 7.27 -14.73 11.74
C GLU A 57 6.42 -15.38 10.64
N ARG A 58 6.73 -16.65 10.33
CA ARG A 58 6.07 -17.41 9.28
C ARG A 58 4.62 -17.70 9.69
N GLY A 59 3.69 -17.39 8.81
CA GLY A 59 2.29 -17.72 8.97
C GLY A 59 1.91 -19.07 8.35
N ASP A 60 0.63 -19.37 8.35
CA ASP A 60 0.06 -20.58 7.78
C ASP A 60 -0.24 -20.41 6.28
N ILE A 61 0.42 -21.22 5.48
CA ILE A 61 0.33 -21.22 4.01
C ILE A 61 -1.03 -21.73 3.53
N GLU A 62 -1.68 -22.63 4.26
CA GLU A 62 -2.98 -23.21 3.88
C GLU A 62 -4.09 -22.15 3.89
N HIS A 63 -3.93 -21.12 4.74
CA HIS A 63 -4.87 -20.00 4.86
C HIS A 63 -4.57 -18.83 3.92
N PHE A 64 -3.57 -18.92 3.04
CA PHE A 64 -3.14 -17.81 2.17
C PHE A 64 -4.28 -17.29 1.27
N ALA A 65 -5.01 -18.19 0.59
CA ALA A 65 -6.09 -17.85 -0.32
C ALA A 65 -7.34 -17.29 0.40
N GLY A 66 -7.56 -17.69 1.66
CA GLY A 66 -8.63 -17.18 2.52
C GLY A 66 -8.23 -15.98 3.37
N SER A 67 -6.95 -15.61 3.37
CA SER A 67 -6.44 -14.58 4.27
C SER A 67 -7.07 -13.23 3.97
N THR A 68 -7.42 -12.52 5.05
CA THR A 68 -7.99 -11.17 4.96
C THR A 68 -7.10 -10.23 4.15
N GLY A 69 -5.78 -10.44 4.14
CA GLY A 69 -4.84 -9.60 3.41
C GLY A 69 -4.90 -9.71 1.89
N VAL A 70 -5.13 -10.91 1.34
CA VAL A 70 -5.31 -11.09 -0.11
C VAL A 70 -6.63 -10.46 -0.58
N LYS A 71 -7.66 -10.53 0.26
CA LYS A 71 -8.98 -9.92 0.00
C LYS A 71 -8.95 -8.40 0.18
N LEU A 72 -8.16 -7.89 1.12
CA LEU A 72 -7.99 -6.46 1.36
C LEU A 72 -7.05 -5.81 0.35
N ALA A 73 -6.04 -6.51 -0.17
CA ALA A 73 -5.08 -5.92 -1.10
C ALA A 73 -5.73 -5.19 -2.30
N PRO A 74 -6.63 -5.81 -3.09
CA PRO A 74 -7.28 -5.13 -4.20
C PRO A 74 -8.22 -4.00 -3.73
N ALA A 75 -8.86 -4.15 -2.56
CA ALA A 75 -9.69 -3.10 -1.98
C ALA A 75 -8.87 -1.88 -1.55
N VAL A 76 -7.72 -2.09 -0.90
CA VAL A 76 -6.81 -1.02 -0.45
C VAL A 76 -6.18 -0.32 -1.64
N TYR A 77 -5.66 -1.07 -2.63
CA TYR A 77 -5.11 -0.49 -3.85
C TYR A 77 -6.17 0.23 -4.69
N GLY A 78 -7.38 -0.32 -4.77
CA GLY A 78 -8.52 0.31 -5.44
C GLY A 78 -8.99 1.59 -4.74
N LEU A 79 -9.06 1.59 -3.41
CA LEU A 79 -9.42 2.78 -2.66
C LEU A 79 -8.34 3.87 -2.78
N LEU A 80 -7.06 3.49 -2.73
CA LEU A 80 -5.95 4.41 -2.95
C LEU A 80 -5.98 5.03 -4.35
N SER A 81 -6.29 4.26 -5.38
CA SER A 81 -6.35 4.78 -6.76
C SER A 81 -7.54 5.72 -6.96
N ILE A 82 -8.71 5.40 -6.40
CA ILE A 82 -9.90 6.27 -6.45
C ILE A 82 -9.65 7.58 -5.68
N LEU A 83 -9.09 7.51 -4.46
CA LEU A 83 -8.73 8.70 -3.69
C LEU A 83 -7.71 9.56 -4.42
N THR A 84 -6.69 8.94 -5.03
CA THR A 84 -5.69 9.65 -5.82
C THR A 84 -6.35 10.34 -7.03
N HIS A 85 -7.28 9.68 -7.72
CA HIS A 85 -7.96 10.25 -8.88
C HIS A 85 -8.89 11.42 -8.50
N HIS A 86 -9.69 11.27 -7.44
CA HIS A 86 -10.57 12.34 -6.97
C HIS A 86 -9.78 13.57 -6.51
N LEU A 87 -8.69 13.35 -5.79
CA LEU A 87 -7.82 14.43 -5.33
C LEU A 87 -7.14 15.14 -6.51
N TYR A 88 -6.70 14.39 -7.52
CA TYR A 88 -6.10 14.95 -8.74
C TYR A 88 -7.10 15.83 -9.50
N HIS A 89 -8.35 15.36 -9.67
CA HIS A 89 -9.40 16.14 -10.32
C HIS A 89 -9.72 17.43 -9.55
N HIS A 90 -9.76 17.37 -8.21
CA HIS A 90 -9.96 18.56 -7.37
C HIS A 90 -8.79 19.55 -7.47
N LEU A 91 -7.56 19.06 -7.59
CA LEU A 91 -6.34 19.87 -7.77
C LEU A 91 -6.26 20.55 -9.14
N THR A 92 -6.63 19.84 -10.21
CA THR A 92 -6.74 20.40 -11.57
C THR A 92 -7.83 21.46 -11.62
N PHE A 93 -8.99 21.22 -10.98
CA PHE A 93 -10.07 22.21 -10.88
C PHE A 93 -9.69 23.45 -10.05
N SER A 94 -8.82 23.28 -9.04
CA SER A 94 -8.31 24.41 -8.23
C SER A 94 -7.23 25.24 -8.96
N GLY A 95 -6.89 24.92 -10.21
CA GLY A 95 -5.96 25.69 -11.04
C GLY A 95 -4.48 25.60 -10.61
N ILE A 96 -4.14 24.74 -9.66
CA ILE A 96 -2.79 24.60 -9.11
C ILE A 96 -1.93 23.65 -9.97
N PHE A 97 -2.56 22.73 -10.69
CA PHE A 97 -1.88 21.77 -11.56
C PHE A 97 -2.39 21.94 -12.99
N SER A 98 -1.71 22.79 -13.76
CA SER A 98 -1.90 22.90 -15.21
C SER A 98 -1.04 21.81 -15.87
N ILE A 99 -1.69 20.76 -16.39
CA ILE A 99 -1.16 20.04 -17.55
C ILE A 99 -1.84 20.64 -18.76
#